data_AF-A0A2W2A6N6-F1
#
_entry.id   AF-A0A2W2A6N6-F1
#
_cell.length_a   1.000
_cell.length_b   1.000
_cell.length_c   1.000
_cell.angle_alpha   90.00
_cell.angle_beta   90.00
_cell.angle_gamma   90.00
#
_symmetry.space_group_name_H-M   'P 1'
#
loop_
_entity.id
_entity.type
_entity.pdbx_description
1 polymer ?
#
loop_
_entity_poly.entity_id
_entity_poly.type
_entity_poly.pdbx_seq_one_letter_code
_entity_poly.pdbx_strand_id
1 'polypeptide(L)'
;MKMSYNPEINLVGLCFFIILIYISVDHHTPKHMSHNPHETIICPNCGYHASYNYCAECGQETHLHKETFLGLIAHFIGHYFHYDSKFWKTMKLLWFHPGALTIAYAKKQRNRFIPPISLYIFISFVFFFTIISFSHNSGPSTEDLQQLRADSARIARNEALMKRDSAQSPHYKTQVKNSLLNASIRLNNIDSEKNRELTEKMNHMVPKFFFFMIPLMAVLLNFLFFRRKDLYFVDHAVFSLHYHSFWFSAMLLAWLDPFANLVPWLSSIIGWLSVMGVTVYFVFAIRNVYKASWLKSILSALSISIVYLIVLIAVFVASTYYFAET
;
A
#
# COMPACT_ATOMS: atom_id res chain seq x y z
N MET A 1 -26.89 18.30 -28.20
CA MET A 1 -25.92 18.93 -27.29
C MET A 1 -26.35 18.61 -25.86
N LYS A 2 -26.00 17.41 -25.36
CA LYS A 2 -26.29 16.98 -23.98
C LYS A 2 -25.00 17.18 -23.19
N MET A 3 -25.04 18.05 -22.18
CA MET A 3 -23.97 18.24 -21.21
C MET A 3 -23.77 16.92 -20.47
N SER A 4 -22.62 16.28 -20.71
CA SER A 4 -22.14 15.15 -19.92
C SER A 4 -21.64 15.69 -18.59
N TYR A 5 -22.39 15.41 -17.52
CA TYR A 5 -22.00 15.67 -16.15
C TYR A 5 -20.91 14.64 -15.79
N ASN A 6 -19.66 15.08 -15.83
CA ASN A 6 -18.50 14.31 -15.41
C ASN A 6 -18.40 14.38 -13.87
N PRO A 7 -18.48 13.27 -13.12
CA PRO A 7 -18.21 13.31 -11.70
C PRO A 7 -16.69 13.31 -11.53
N GLU A 8 -16.08 14.48 -11.69
CA GLU A 8 -14.89 14.76 -10.88
C GLU A 8 -15.37 14.67 -9.43
N ILE A 9 -15.15 13.51 -8.81
CA ILE A 9 -15.22 13.36 -7.36
C ILE A 9 -14.12 14.28 -6.84
N ASN A 10 -14.54 15.51 -6.61
CA ASN A 10 -13.74 16.63 -6.18
C ASN A 10 -12.92 16.15 -4.97
N LEU A 11 -11.60 16.19 -5.08
CA LEU A 11 -10.69 16.02 -3.94
C LEU A 11 -11.11 16.96 -2.79
N VAL A 12 -11.70 18.11 -3.14
CA VAL A 12 -12.37 19.06 -2.23
C VAL A 12 -13.55 18.43 -1.49
N GLY A 13 -14.37 17.61 -2.14
CA GLY A 13 -15.52 16.91 -1.56
C GLY A 13 -15.11 15.75 -0.65
N LEU A 14 -14.05 15.01 -0.98
CA LEU A 14 -13.48 13.99 -0.09
C LEU A 14 -12.85 14.64 1.16
N CYS A 15 -12.12 15.74 0.99
CA CYS A 15 -11.62 16.56 2.09
C CYS A 15 -12.77 17.13 2.93
N PHE A 16 -13.87 17.59 2.32
CA PHE A 16 -15.06 18.08 3.04
C PHE A 16 -15.75 16.96 3.83
N PHE A 17 -15.82 15.75 3.26
CA PHE A 17 -16.40 14.59 3.93
C PHE A 17 -15.53 14.13 5.11
N ILE A 18 -14.20 14.15 4.95
CA ILE A 18 -13.25 13.87 6.03
C ILE A 18 -13.30 14.95 7.12
N ILE A 19 -13.45 16.23 6.74
CA ILE A 19 -13.63 17.36 7.68
C ILE A 19 -14.98 17.25 8.41
N LEU A 20 -16.06 16.84 7.74
CA LEU A 20 -17.37 16.63 8.35
C LEU A 20 -17.38 15.43 9.31
N ILE A 21 -16.71 14.33 8.95
CA ILE A 21 -16.47 13.20 9.86
C ILE A 21 -15.62 13.65 11.06
N TYR A 22 -14.60 14.48 10.83
CA TYR A 22 -13.74 15.05 11.87
C TYR A 22 -14.51 15.95 12.85
N ILE A 23 -15.39 16.83 12.34
CA ILE A 23 -16.23 17.72 13.16
C ILE A 23 -17.31 16.92 13.92
N SER A 24 -17.78 15.81 13.37
CA SER A 24 -18.86 15.02 13.99
C SER A 24 -18.39 14.08 15.11
N VAL A 25 -17.09 13.80 15.23
CA VAL A 25 -16.49 12.93 16.26
C VAL A 25 -16.10 13.68 17.53
N ASP A 26 -16.10 15.01 17.51
CA ASP A 26 -15.58 15.83 18.60
C ASP A 26 -16.67 16.10 19.67
N HIS A 27 -16.83 15.17 20.64
CA HIS A 27 -17.38 15.53 21.94
C HIS A 27 -17.14 14.57 23.12
N HIS A 28 -16.14 13.69 23.12
CA HIS A 28 -15.76 12.94 24.33
C HIS A 28 -14.27 13.07 24.62
N THR A 29 -13.87 14.25 25.09
CA THR A 29 -12.59 14.40 25.80
C THR A 29 -12.67 13.58 27.09
N PRO A 30 -11.77 12.61 27.33
CA PRO A 30 -11.67 12.00 28.64
C PRO A 30 -11.21 13.07 29.61
N LYS A 31 -12.05 13.38 30.61
CA LYS A 31 -11.67 14.19 31.76
C LYS A 31 -10.40 13.57 32.36
N HIS A 32 -9.27 14.27 32.24
CA HIS A 32 -8.12 14.04 33.10
C HIS A 32 -8.57 14.29 34.55
N MET A 33 -9.02 13.23 35.23
CA MET A 33 -9.19 13.28 36.67
C MET A 33 -7.79 13.21 37.28
N SER A 34 -7.39 14.31 37.91
CA SER A 34 -6.21 14.38 38.77
C SER A 34 -6.36 13.34 39.88
N HIS A 35 -5.51 12.31 39.88
CA HIS A 35 -5.50 11.34 40.96
C HIS A 35 -5.03 11.98 42.27
N ASN A 36 -5.78 11.73 43.33
CA ASN A 36 -5.35 11.88 44.71
C ASN A 36 -4.30 10.79 44.99
N PRO A 37 -3.05 11.12 45.39
CA PRO A 37 -1.92 10.18 45.48
C PRO A 37 -2.04 9.06 46.53
N HIS A 38 -3.21 8.87 47.15
CA HIS A 38 -3.42 7.93 48.25
C HIS A 38 -4.45 6.82 47.97
N GLU A 39 -5.06 6.76 46.78
CA GLU A 39 -6.00 5.69 46.44
C GLU A 39 -5.25 4.49 45.85
N THR A 40 -5.18 3.39 46.61
CA THR A 40 -4.51 2.15 46.18
C THR A 40 -5.46 1.33 45.31
N ILE A 41 -5.10 1.13 44.03
CA ILE A 41 -5.89 0.34 43.09
C ILE A 41 -5.29 -1.07 43.05
N ILE A 42 -6.10 -2.08 43.36
CA ILE A 42 -5.68 -3.49 43.26
C ILE A 42 -5.69 -3.87 41.77
N CYS A 43 -4.54 -4.30 41.25
CA CYS A 43 -4.43 -4.70 39.86
C CYS A 43 -5.32 -5.92 39.58
N PRO A 44 -6.23 -5.85 38.59
CA PRO A 44 -7.15 -6.95 38.28
C PRO A 44 -6.46 -8.17 37.63
N ASN A 45 -5.17 -8.08 37.30
CA ASN A 45 -4.41 -9.16 36.68
C ASN A 45 -3.60 -9.97 37.71
N CYS A 46 -2.72 -9.28 38.43
CA CYS A 46 -1.79 -9.92 39.35
C CYS A 46 -2.09 -9.65 40.83
N GLY A 47 -3.12 -8.85 41.14
CA GLY A 47 -3.47 -8.50 42.52
C GLY A 47 -2.53 -7.51 43.20
N TYR A 48 -1.51 -6.99 42.50
CA TYR A 48 -0.55 -6.04 43.05
C TYR A 48 -1.20 -4.67 43.32
N HIS A 49 -0.84 -4.03 44.43
CA HIS A 49 -1.29 -2.68 44.77
C HIS A 49 -0.58 -1.65 43.88
N ALA A 50 -1.28 -1.15 42.87
CA ALA A 50 -0.77 -0.15 41.96
C ALA A 50 -1.16 1.27 42.43
N SER A 51 -0.17 2.17 42.45
CA SER A 51 -0.36 3.60 42.78
C SER A 51 -0.37 4.50 41.54
N TYR A 52 -0.20 3.92 40.35
CA TYR A 52 -0.10 4.63 39.07
C TYR A 52 -1.08 4.02 38.06
N ASN A 53 -1.26 4.70 36.92
CA ASN A 53 -2.10 4.23 35.81
C ASN A 53 -1.67 2.87 35.23
N TYR A 54 -0.47 2.40 35.56
CA TYR A 54 0.08 1.11 35.15
C TYR A 54 0.60 0.35 36.37
N CYS A 55 0.35 -0.95 36.43
CA CYS A 55 0.89 -1.84 37.45
C CYS A 55 2.41 -2.00 37.27
N ALA A 56 3.17 -1.77 38.33
CA ALA A 56 4.62 -1.92 38.30
C ALA A 56 5.09 -3.38 38.16
N GLU A 57 4.26 -4.34 38.58
CA GLU A 57 4.60 -5.76 38.59
C GLU A 57 4.32 -6.45 37.24
N CYS A 58 3.12 -6.26 36.69
CA CYS A 58 2.69 -6.94 35.46
C CYS A 58 2.56 -6.01 34.24
N GLY A 59 2.67 -4.69 34.43
CA GLY A 59 2.57 -3.70 33.36
C GLY A 59 1.15 -3.35 32.89
N GLN A 60 0.10 -3.93 33.49
CA GLN A 60 -1.28 -3.68 33.09
C GLN A 60 -1.80 -2.29 33.50
N GLU A 61 -2.57 -1.63 32.63
CA GLU A 61 -3.30 -0.42 32.97
C GLU A 61 -4.31 -0.67 34.10
N THR A 62 -4.32 0.19 35.11
CA THR A 62 -5.17 0.04 36.30
C THR A 62 -6.63 0.41 36.06
N HIS A 63 -6.92 1.12 34.97
CA HIS A 63 -8.28 1.51 34.59
C HIS A 63 -8.75 0.68 33.39
N LEU A 64 -9.68 -0.25 33.62
CA LEU A 64 -10.33 -0.96 32.52
C LEU A 64 -11.48 -0.11 31.95
N HIS A 65 -11.33 0.37 30.72
CA HIS A 65 -12.45 0.90 29.95
C HIS A 65 -13.21 -0.27 29.32
N LYS A 66 -14.52 -0.36 29.61
CA LYS A 66 -15.40 -1.32 28.93
C LYS A 66 -15.81 -0.72 27.59
N GLU A 67 -14.99 -0.94 26.57
CA GLU A 67 -15.28 -0.46 25.21
C GLU A 67 -16.15 -1.47 24.47
N THR A 68 -17.16 -0.97 23.76
CA THR A 68 -17.91 -1.76 22.76
C THR A 68 -17.00 -2.02 21.55
N PHE A 69 -17.32 -3.01 20.69
CA PHE A 69 -16.51 -3.28 19.49
C PHE A 69 -16.34 -2.04 18.59
N LEU A 70 -17.36 -1.18 18.51
CA LEU A 70 -17.31 0.08 17.79
C LEU A 70 -16.46 1.14 18.52
N GLY A 71 -16.56 1.20 19.86
CA GLY A 71 -15.69 2.01 20.70
C GLY A 71 -14.22 1.61 20.57
N LEU A 72 -13.92 0.31 20.48
CA LEU A 72 -12.57 -0.22 20.27
C LEU A 72 -12.00 0.25 18.93
N ILE A 73 -12.74 0.10 17.82
CA ILE A 73 -12.32 0.58 16.50
C ILE A 73 -12.14 2.11 16.50
N ALA A 74 -13.07 2.85 17.10
CA ALA A 74 -12.97 4.31 17.23
C ALA A 74 -11.79 4.73 18.11
N HIS A 75 -11.42 3.96 19.14
CA HIS A 75 -10.26 4.20 20.00
C HIS A 75 -8.96 3.82 19.30
N PHE A 76 -8.93 2.78 18.47
CA PHE A 76 -7.79 2.44 17.61
C PHE A 76 -7.56 3.51 16.52
N ILE A 77 -8.61 3.90 15.80
CA ILE A 77 -8.54 4.99 14.82
C ILE A 77 -8.22 6.31 15.53
N GLY A 78 -8.81 6.53 16.71
CA GLY A 78 -8.57 7.69 17.57
C GLY A 78 -7.12 7.78 18.02
N HIS A 79 -6.49 6.69 18.46
CA HIS A 79 -5.06 6.67 18.81
C HIS A 79 -4.13 7.02 17.63
N TYR A 80 -4.53 6.75 16.39
CA TYR A 80 -3.73 7.07 15.20
C TYR A 80 -4.05 8.45 14.60
N PHE A 81 -5.30 8.90 14.68
CA PHE A 81 -5.80 10.10 14.00
C PHE A 81 -6.24 11.25 14.92
N HIS A 82 -6.37 11.07 16.24
CA HIS A 82 -6.53 12.21 17.16
C HIS A 82 -5.21 12.95 17.26
N TYR A 83 -4.99 13.92 16.35
CA TYR A 83 -4.03 15.02 16.43
C TYR A 83 -2.71 14.70 17.16
N ASP A 84 -2.19 13.48 17.04
CA ASP A 84 -1.17 13.02 17.95
C ASP A 84 0.13 13.61 17.42
N SER A 85 0.72 14.51 18.21
CA SER A 85 2.04 15.07 17.94
C SER A 85 3.07 13.99 17.58
N LYS A 86 2.86 12.74 18.05
CA LYS A 86 3.66 11.55 17.71
C LYS A 86 3.60 11.16 16.24
N PHE A 87 2.45 11.22 15.55
CA PHE A 87 2.35 10.83 14.13
C PHE A 87 3.17 11.76 13.25
N TRP A 88 2.91 13.06 13.31
CA TRP A 88 3.64 14.06 12.53
C TRP A 88 5.12 14.10 12.86
N LYS A 89 5.48 13.92 14.13
CA LYS A 89 6.88 13.81 14.55
C LYS A 89 7.56 12.55 14.00
N THR A 90 6.85 11.43 13.96
CA THR A 90 7.35 10.18 13.37
C THR A 90 7.49 10.31 11.87
N MET A 91 6.49 10.84 11.16
CA MET A 91 6.52 11.07 9.72
C MET A 91 7.61 12.05 9.30
N LYS A 92 7.75 13.18 10.01
CA LYS A 92 8.83 14.15 9.76
C LYS A 92 10.20 13.52 9.95
N LEU A 93 10.38 12.71 11.00
CA LEU A 93 11.65 12.03 11.23
C LEU A 93 11.89 10.95 10.17
N LEU A 94 10.85 10.21 9.77
CA LEU A 94 10.92 9.18 8.74
C LEU A 94 11.38 9.77 7.39
N TRP A 95 10.79 10.89 6.97
CA TRP A 95 11.06 11.49 5.66
C TRP A 95 12.39 12.25 5.59
N PHE A 96 12.70 13.05 6.62
CA PHE A 96 13.81 14.00 6.53
C PHE A 96 15.10 13.54 7.23
N HIS A 97 15.05 12.49 8.05
CA HIS A 97 16.20 12.01 8.81
C HIS A 97 16.42 10.50 8.61
N PRO A 98 17.14 10.10 7.54
CA PRO A 98 17.28 8.70 7.16
C PRO A 98 17.87 7.86 8.29
N GLY A 99 17.10 6.86 8.74
CA GLY A 99 17.50 5.92 9.78
C GLY A 99 17.39 6.43 11.24
N ALA A 100 17.03 7.70 11.46
CA ALA A 100 16.99 8.26 12.82
C ALA A 100 15.93 7.60 13.72
N LEU A 101 14.80 7.18 13.14
CA LEU A 101 13.74 6.48 13.87
C LEU A 101 14.21 5.11 14.38
N THR A 102 14.96 4.37 13.55
CA THR A 102 15.59 3.10 13.93
C THR A 102 16.61 3.31 15.05
N ILE A 103 17.46 4.34 14.95
CA ILE A 103 18.44 4.67 16.00
C ILE A 103 17.74 5.02 17.32
N ALA A 104 16.64 5.78 17.27
CA ALA A 104 15.87 6.12 18.46
C ALA A 104 15.22 4.87 19.10
N TYR A 105 14.73 3.95 18.28
CA TYR A 105 14.19 2.68 18.75
C TYR A 105 15.25 1.81 19.44
N ALA A 106 16.43 1.66 18.81
CA ALA A 106 17.57 0.95 19.38
C ALA A 106 18.03 1.57 20.72
N LYS A 107 17.90 2.89 20.87
CA LYS A 107 18.14 3.64 22.13
C LYS A 107 17.03 3.50 23.18
N LYS A 108 16.09 2.56 23.01
CA LYS A 108 14.95 2.31 23.92
C LYS A 108 13.97 3.48 24.06
N GLN A 109 13.95 4.44 23.14
CA GLN A 109 13.02 5.58 23.18
C GLN A 109 11.64 5.22 22.59
N ARG A 110 11.02 4.15 23.11
CA ARG A 110 9.88 3.46 22.47
C ARG A 110 8.54 4.22 22.57
N ASN A 111 8.34 5.07 23.58
CA ASN A 111 7.06 5.79 23.78
C ASN A 111 6.99 7.17 23.07
N ARG A 112 8.13 7.65 22.53
CA ARG A 112 8.22 8.97 21.88
C ARG A 112 7.69 8.97 20.44
N PHE A 113 7.70 7.82 19.79
CA PHE A 113 7.36 7.64 18.38
C PHE A 113 6.37 6.48 18.24
N ILE A 114 5.71 6.41 17.08
CA ILE A 114 4.81 5.30 16.78
C ILE A 114 5.64 4.00 16.65
N PRO A 115 5.18 2.87 17.23
CA PRO A 115 5.87 1.59 17.09
C PRO A 115 6.08 1.20 15.62
N PRO A 116 7.22 0.58 15.25
CA PRO A 116 7.57 0.33 13.85
C PRO A 116 6.55 -0.55 13.10
N ILE A 117 6.02 -1.57 13.76
CA ILE A 117 5.02 -2.50 13.19
C ILE A 117 3.71 -1.76 12.91
N SER A 118 3.24 -1.03 13.92
CA SER A 118 2.05 -0.17 13.87
C SER A 118 2.12 0.86 12.75
N LEU A 119 3.27 1.50 12.57
CA LEU A 119 3.52 2.49 11.51
C LEU A 119 3.46 1.85 10.13
N TYR A 120 4.12 0.70 9.95
CA TYR A 120 4.14 -0.04 8.69
C TYR A 120 2.73 -0.48 8.27
N ILE A 121 1.99 -1.15 9.18
CA ILE A 121 0.63 -1.63 8.90
C ILE A 121 -0.26 -0.47 8.46
N PHE A 122 -0.18 0.66 9.17
CA PHE A 122 -0.96 1.85 8.84
C PHE A 122 -0.64 2.39 7.45
N ILE A 123 0.64 2.64 7.14
CA ILE A 123 1.05 3.20 5.84
C ILE A 123 0.75 2.21 4.70
N SER A 124 1.02 0.92 4.89
CA SER A 124 0.71 -0.11 3.89
C SER A 124 -0.80 -0.22 3.66
N PHE A 125 -1.61 -0.19 4.70
CA PHE A 125 -3.07 -0.17 4.57
C PHE A 125 -3.52 1.02 3.71
N VAL A 126 -3.07 2.24 4.05
CA VAL A 126 -3.40 3.45 3.28
C VAL A 126 -2.93 3.35 1.83
N PHE A 127 -1.70 2.85 1.59
CA PHE A 127 -1.14 2.67 0.26
C PHE A 127 -1.96 1.71 -0.60
N PHE A 128 -2.20 0.49 -0.12
CA PHE A 128 -2.97 -0.51 -0.88
C PHE A 128 -4.44 -0.13 -1.01
N PHE A 129 -5.05 0.42 0.03
CA PHE A 129 -6.43 0.91 -0.03
C PHE A 129 -6.59 1.99 -1.10
N THR A 130 -5.65 2.94 -1.17
CA THR A 130 -5.67 4.00 -2.18
C THR A 130 -5.52 3.40 -3.59
N ILE A 131 -4.51 2.55 -3.82
CA ILE A 131 -4.30 1.96 -5.16
C ILE A 131 -5.51 1.15 -5.61
N ILE A 132 -6.07 0.30 -4.74
CA ILE A 132 -7.23 -0.55 -5.08
C ILE A 132 -8.46 0.31 -5.37
N SER A 133 -8.73 1.33 -4.53
CA SER A 133 -9.91 2.19 -4.68
C SER A 133 -9.91 2.95 -6.01
N PHE A 134 -8.74 3.40 -6.46
CA PHE A 134 -8.63 4.11 -7.73
C PHE A 134 -8.50 3.18 -8.94
N SER A 135 -7.93 1.98 -8.78
CA SER A 135 -7.84 0.98 -9.86
C SER A 135 -9.18 0.36 -10.24
N HIS A 136 -10.18 0.36 -9.35
CA HIS A 136 -11.51 -0.19 -9.68
C HIS A 136 -12.32 0.72 -10.61
N ASN A 137 -11.96 2.00 -10.74
CA ASN A 137 -12.66 2.96 -11.60
C ASN A 137 -12.26 2.87 -13.09
N SER A 138 -11.29 2.02 -13.44
CA SER A 138 -10.80 1.82 -14.81
C SER A 138 -11.24 0.50 -15.46
N GLY A 139 -12.22 -0.20 -14.87
CA GLY A 139 -12.91 -1.30 -15.56
C GLY A 139 -13.64 -0.81 -16.82
N PRO A 140 -13.83 -1.65 -17.85
CA PRO A 140 -14.55 -1.26 -19.07
C PRO A 140 -15.94 -0.75 -18.70
N SER A 141 -16.31 0.41 -19.26
CA SER A 141 -17.58 1.04 -18.94
C SER A 141 -18.73 0.12 -19.38
N THR A 142 -19.89 0.22 -18.70
CA THR A 142 -21.09 -0.54 -19.10
C THR A 142 -21.53 -0.23 -20.54
N GLU A 143 -21.14 0.94 -21.08
CA GLU A 143 -21.33 1.32 -22.47
C GLU A 143 -20.45 0.49 -23.43
N ASP A 144 -19.17 0.28 -23.10
CA ASP A 144 -18.25 -0.56 -23.91
C ASP A 144 -18.75 -2.01 -23.99
N LEU A 145 -19.26 -2.54 -22.88
CA LEU A 145 -19.87 -3.88 -22.80
C LEU A 145 -21.19 -3.96 -23.59
N GLN A 146 -22.01 -2.91 -23.60
CA GLN A 146 -23.23 -2.85 -24.41
C GLN A 146 -22.91 -2.74 -25.90
N GLN A 147 -21.89 -1.98 -26.27
CA GLN A 147 -21.46 -1.82 -27.65
C GLN A 147 -20.88 -3.13 -28.21
N LEU A 148 -20.07 -3.86 -27.42
CA LEU A 148 -19.62 -5.20 -27.78
C LEU A 148 -20.78 -6.20 -27.98
N ARG A 149 -21.81 -6.15 -27.13
CA ARG A 149 -23.02 -6.99 -27.28
C ARG A 149 -23.82 -6.63 -28.53
N ALA A 150 -23.93 -5.34 -28.85
CA ALA A 150 -24.61 -4.86 -30.05
C ALA A 150 -23.88 -5.31 -31.32
N ASP A 151 -22.54 -5.24 -31.34
CA ASP A 151 -21.73 -5.62 -32.49
C ASP A 151 -21.72 -7.15 -32.71
N SER A 152 -21.66 -7.94 -31.64
CA SER A 152 -21.80 -9.41 -31.74
C SER A 152 -23.18 -9.86 -32.23
N ALA A 153 -24.27 -9.19 -31.81
CA ALA A 153 -25.61 -9.47 -32.31
C ALA A 153 -25.78 -9.10 -33.80
N ARG A 154 -25.14 -8.02 -34.26
CA ARG A 154 -25.11 -7.63 -35.69
C ARG A 154 -24.38 -8.67 -36.53
N ILE A 155 -23.26 -9.20 -36.03
CA ILE A 155 -22.48 -10.24 -36.72
C ILE A 155 -23.31 -11.53 -36.87
N ALA A 156 -23.96 -12.01 -35.79
CA ALA A 156 -24.79 -13.21 -35.84
C ALA A 156 -25.98 -13.07 -36.81
N ARG A 157 -26.59 -11.88 -36.90
CA ARG A 157 -27.64 -11.58 -37.88
C ARG A 157 -27.12 -11.66 -39.32
N ASN A 158 -25.96 -11.07 -39.59
CA ASN A 158 -25.36 -11.08 -40.93
C ASN A 158 -24.96 -12.50 -41.36
N GLU A 159 -24.47 -13.32 -40.43
CA GLU A 159 -24.17 -14.74 -40.67
C GLU A 159 -25.44 -15.55 -40.99
N ALA A 160 -26.55 -15.29 -40.29
CA ALA A 160 -27.84 -15.93 -40.56
C ALA A 160 -28.43 -15.52 -41.93
N LEU A 161 -28.21 -14.28 -42.37
CA LEU A 161 -28.61 -13.80 -43.69
C LEU A 161 -27.76 -14.44 -44.81
N MET A 162 -26.46 -14.67 -44.58
CA MET A 162 -25.55 -15.29 -45.55
C MET A 162 -25.83 -16.77 -45.82
N LYS A 163 -26.51 -17.48 -44.91
CA LYS A 163 -26.93 -18.88 -45.13
C LYS A 163 -28.01 -19.04 -46.22
N ARG A 164 -28.59 -17.95 -46.74
CA ARG A 164 -29.62 -17.97 -47.80
C ARG A 164 -29.09 -17.77 -49.22
N ASP A 165 -27.98 -17.07 -49.41
CA ASP A 165 -27.50 -16.68 -50.75
C ASP A 165 -26.11 -17.24 -51.02
N SER A 166 -26.05 -18.50 -51.47
CA SER A 166 -24.83 -19.12 -51.95
C SER A 166 -24.79 -19.13 -53.48
N ALA A 167 -24.20 -18.10 -54.09
CA ALA A 167 -23.54 -18.21 -55.41
C ALA A 167 -22.75 -16.93 -55.78
N GLN A 168 -21.49 -17.13 -56.14
CA GLN A 168 -20.76 -16.39 -57.18
C GLN A 168 -20.72 -14.85 -57.08
N SER A 169 -19.88 -14.26 -56.23
CA SER A 169 -19.62 -12.81 -56.29
C SER A 169 -18.27 -12.40 -55.67
N PRO A 170 -17.62 -11.30 -56.15
CA PRO A 170 -16.46 -10.64 -55.50
C PRO A 170 -16.63 -10.36 -54.00
N HIS A 171 -17.86 -10.46 -53.49
CA HIS A 171 -18.27 -10.50 -52.08
C HIS A 171 -17.52 -11.55 -51.22
N TYR A 172 -16.95 -12.61 -51.80
CA TYR A 172 -16.14 -13.62 -51.08
C TYR A 172 -14.90 -13.00 -50.40
N LYS A 173 -14.18 -12.08 -51.07
CA LYS A 173 -13.00 -11.40 -50.50
C LYS A 173 -13.36 -10.55 -49.27
N THR A 174 -14.54 -9.93 -49.30
CA THR A 174 -15.08 -9.14 -48.18
C THR A 174 -15.56 -10.06 -47.04
N GLN A 175 -16.15 -11.21 -47.34
CA GLN A 175 -16.58 -12.19 -46.34
C GLN A 175 -15.40 -12.84 -45.61
N VAL A 176 -14.33 -13.21 -46.33
CA VAL A 176 -13.09 -13.70 -45.72
C VAL A 176 -12.44 -12.62 -44.85
N LYS A 177 -12.41 -11.36 -45.32
CA LYS A 177 -11.94 -10.22 -44.52
C LYS A 177 -12.77 -10.02 -43.25
N ASN A 178 -14.09 -10.16 -43.31
CA ASN A 178 -14.98 -10.03 -42.16
C ASN A 178 -14.89 -11.23 -41.21
N SER A 179 -14.68 -12.45 -41.71
CA SER A 179 -14.41 -13.64 -40.91
C SER A 179 -13.09 -13.50 -40.14
N LEU A 180 -12.04 -13.01 -40.80
CA LEU A 180 -10.75 -12.72 -40.17
C LEU A 180 -10.87 -11.57 -39.15
N LEU A 181 -11.65 -10.54 -39.45
CA LEU A 181 -11.96 -9.46 -38.51
C LEU A 181 -12.71 -9.98 -37.28
N ASN A 182 -13.73 -10.82 -37.47
CA ASN A 182 -14.49 -11.41 -36.36
C ASN A 182 -13.63 -12.38 -35.51
N ALA A 183 -12.72 -13.13 -36.15
CA ALA A 183 -11.75 -13.96 -35.45
C ALA A 183 -10.76 -13.10 -34.64
N SER A 184 -10.28 -11.97 -35.19
CA SER A 184 -9.41 -11.04 -34.46
C SER A 184 -10.11 -10.38 -33.26
N ILE A 185 -11.41 -10.08 -33.36
CA ILE A 185 -12.20 -9.55 -32.25
C ILE A 185 -12.36 -10.60 -31.14
N ARG A 186 -12.62 -11.87 -31.49
CA ARG A 186 -12.72 -12.96 -30.50
C ARG A 186 -11.40 -13.23 -29.80
N LEU A 187 -10.28 -13.23 -30.51
CA LEU A 187 -8.95 -13.38 -29.93
C LEU A 187 -8.63 -12.20 -28.99
N ASN A 188 -8.87 -10.96 -29.42
CA ASN A 188 -8.65 -9.78 -28.58
C ASN A 188 -9.51 -9.80 -27.31
N ASN A 189 -10.76 -10.29 -27.39
CA ASN A 189 -11.64 -10.41 -26.23
C ASN A 189 -11.20 -11.52 -25.26
N ILE A 190 -10.76 -12.68 -25.76
CA ILE A 190 -10.22 -13.78 -24.93
C ILE A 190 -8.92 -13.35 -24.26
N ASP A 191 -8.04 -12.67 -24.99
CA ASP A 191 -6.80 -12.10 -24.46
C ASP A 191 -7.11 -11.05 -23.39
N SER A 192 -8.11 -10.19 -23.61
CA SER A 192 -8.50 -9.16 -22.63
C SER A 192 -9.07 -9.74 -21.33
N GLU A 193 -9.89 -10.79 -21.40
CA GLU A 193 -10.48 -11.43 -20.21
C GLU A 193 -9.44 -12.23 -19.43
N LYS A 194 -8.57 -12.98 -20.14
CA LYS A 194 -7.43 -13.68 -19.51
C LYS A 194 -6.46 -12.71 -18.85
N ASN A 195 -6.18 -11.57 -19.50
CA ASN A 195 -5.33 -10.52 -18.92
C ASN A 195 -5.98 -9.87 -17.69
N ARG A 196 -7.31 -9.72 -17.67
CA ARG A 196 -8.06 -9.16 -16.53
C ARG A 196 -8.02 -10.09 -15.32
N GLU A 197 -8.29 -11.38 -15.52
CA GLU A 197 -8.21 -12.40 -14.47
C GLU A 197 -6.77 -12.53 -13.93
N LEU A 198 -5.78 -12.53 -14.82
CA LEU A 198 -4.36 -12.51 -14.44
C LEU A 198 -4.02 -11.29 -13.56
N THR A 199 -4.46 -10.10 -13.97
CA THR A 199 -4.21 -8.84 -13.25
C THR A 199 -4.86 -8.83 -11.87
N GLU A 200 -6.09 -9.31 -11.75
CA GLU A 200 -6.80 -9.41 -10.47
C GLU A 200 -6.07 -10.36 -9.50
N LYS A 201 -5.70 -11.56 -9.97
CA LYS A 201 -4.94 -12.52 -9.17
C LYS A 201 -3.56 -11.97 -8.78
N MET A 202 -2.87 -11.27 -9.68
CA MET A 202 -1.61 -10.59 -9.37
C MET A 202 -1.78 -9.53 -8.27
N ASN A 203 -2.81 -8.69 -8.36
CA ASN A 203 -3.07 -7.63 -7.38
C ASN A 203 -3.28 -8.19 -5.97
N HIS A 204 -3.88 -9.38 -5.82
CA HIS A 204 -4.02 -10.06 -4.54
C HIS A 204 -2.72 -10.67 -3.98
N MET A 205 -1.72 -10.93 -4.84
CA MET A 205 -0.42 -11.46 -4.43
C MET A 205 0.55 -10.35 -3.98
N VAL A 206 0.44 -9.15 -4.55
CA VAL A 206 1.34 -8.03 -4.30
C VAL A 206 1.45 -7.68 -2.80
N PRO A 207 0.35 -7.48 -2.03
CA PRO A 207 0.48 -7.18 -0.60
C PRO A 207 1.17 -8.29 0.21
N LYS A 208 0.90 -9.57 -0.12
CA LYS A 208 1.51 -10.72 0.55
C LYS A 208 3.02 -10.78 0.31
N PHE A 209 3.45 -10.46 -0.91
CA PHE A 209 4.86 -10.39 -1.27
C PHE A 209 5.61 -9.34 -0.46
N PHE A 210 5.04 -8.14 -0.32
CA PHE A 210 5.66 -7.07 0.45
C PHE A 210 5.80 -7.42 1.94
N PHE A 211 4.87 -8.19 2.51
CA PHE A 211 5.01 -8.69 3.87
C PHE A 211 6.20 -9.64 4.01
N PHE A 212 6.43 -10.51 3.02
CA PHE A 212 7.59 -11.43 2.98
C PHE A 212 8.93 -10.70 2.75
N MET A 213 8.93 -9.58 2.03
CA MET A 213 10.14 -8.78 1.80
C MET A 213 10.73 -8.23 3.11
N ILE A 214 9.91 -7.91 4.12
CA ILE A 214 10.40 -7.37 5.40
C ILE A 214 11.36 -8.33 6.12
N PRO A 215 10.97 -9.58 6.46
CA PRO A 215 11.89 -10.53 7.08
C PRO A 215 13.06 -10.87 6.16
N LEU A 216 12.87 -10.90 4.84
CA LEU A 216 13.97 -11.08 3.89
C LEU A 216 15.02 -9.96 4.03
N MET A 217 14.62 -8.69 4.04
CA MET A 217 15.54 -7.57 4.29
C MET A 217 16.28 -7.74 5.60
N ALA A 218 15.56 -8.08 6.67
CA ALA A 218 16.13 -8.20 8.00
C ALA A 218 17.22 -9.28 8.04
N VAL A 219 16.97 -10.43 7.39
CA VAL A 219 17.94 -11.51 7.23
C VAL A 219 19.14 -11.08 6.39
N LEU A 220 18.92 -10.40 5.26
CA LEU A 220 20.01 -9.92 4.41
C LEU A 220 20.90 -8.89 5.13
N LEU A 221 20.29 -7.95 5.85
CA LEU A 221 21.01 -6.97 6.67
C LEU A 221 21.76 -7.66 7.82
N ASN A 222 21.14 -8.61 8.49
CA ASN A 222 21.78 -9.41 9.54
C ASN A 222 22.99 -10.17 8.99
N PHE A 223 22.90 -10.73 7.78
CA PHE A 223 24.02 -11.39 7.11
C PHE A 223 25.15 -10.40 6.76
N LEU A 224 24.83 -9.28 6.09
CA LEU A 224 25.81 -8.28 5.66
C LEU A 224 26.50 -7.56 6.83
N PHE A 225 25.81 -7.43 7.97
CA PHE A 225 26.29 -6.75 9.16
C PHE A 225 26.51 -7.68 10.36
N PHE A 226 26.58 -9.00 10.17
CA PHE A 226 26.76 -10.00 11.25
C PHE A 226 27.99 -9.75 12.15
N ARG A 227 29.01 -9.07 11.63
CA ARG A 227 30.21 -8.68 12.38
C ARG A 227 29.97 -7.55 13.39
N ARG A 228 28.82 -6.85 13.32
CA ARG A 228 28.41 -5.79 14.25
C ARG A 228 27.64 -6.39 15.40
N LYS A 229 28.31 -6.57 16.55
CA LYS A 229 27.73 -7.19 17.75
C LYS A 229 26.84 -6.24 18.58
N ASP A 230 26.85 -4.96 18.24
CA ASP A 230 26.04 -3.92 18.87
C ASP A 230 24.59 -3.88 18.34
N LEU A 231 24.28 -4.65 17.28
CA LEU A 231 22.97 -4.71 16.65
C LEU A 231 22.46 -6.16 16.69
N TYR A 232 21.21 -6.32 17.13
CA TYR A 232 20.54 -7.61 17.17
C TYR A 232 19.62 -7.76 15.95
N PHE A 233 19.15 -9.00 15.69
CA PHE A 233 18.17 -9.28 14.64
C PHE A 233 16.95 -8.35 14.68
N VAL A 234 16.48 -8.03 15.88
CA VAL A 234 15.35 -7.10 16.09
C VAL A 234 15.63 -5.71 15.54
N ASP A 235 16.87 -5.21 15.66
CA ASP A 235 17.24 -3.89 15.12
C ASP A 235 17.22 -3.88 13.59
N HIS A 236 17.66 -4.98 12.96
CA HIS A 236 17.56 -5.17 11.52
C HIS A 236 16.09 -5.24 11.06
N ALA A 237 15.23 -5.97 11.78
CA ALA A 237 13.80 -6.04 11.47
C ALA A 237 13.10 -4.68 11.61
N VAL A 238 13.41 -3.92 12.66
CA VAL A 238 12.88 -2.57 12.87
C VAL A 238 13.34 -1.61 11.77
N PHE A 239 14.61 -1.70 11.36
CA PHE A 239 15.11 -0.95 10.21
C PHE A 239 14.32 -1.26 8.94
N SER A 240 14.08 -2.54 8.66
CA SER A 240 13.31 -2.99 7.50
C SER A 240 11.88 -2.44 7.51
N LEU A 241 11.22 -2.41 8.67
CA LEU A 241 9.88 -1.83 8.82
C LEU A 241 9.86 -0.32 8.53
N HIS A 242 10.79 0.45 9.09
CA HIS A 242 10.87 1.89 8.82
C HIS A 242 11.19 2.19 7.35
N TYR A 243 12.11 1.44 6.75
CA TYR A 243 12.45 1.65 5.34
C TYR A 243 11.27 1.36 4.41
N HIS A 244 10.55 0.25 4.58
CA HIS A 244 9.38 -0.04 3.74
C HIS A 244 8.24 0.94 4.01
N SER A 245 8.07 1.41 5.25
CA SER A 245 7.12 2.48 5.59
C SER A 245 7.43 3.76 4.79
N PHE A 246 8.71 4.15 4.74
CA PHE A 246 9.14 5.28 3.92
C PHE A 246 8.89 5.03 2.43
N TRP A 247 9.30 3.87 1.90
CA TRP A 247 9.10 3.48 0.50
C TRP A 247 7.63 3.55 0.09
N PHE A 248 6.72 2.96 0.87
CA PHE A 248 5.28 3.00 0.60
C PHE A 248 4.73 4.43 0.66
N SER A 249 5.14 5.22 1.65
CA SER A 249 4.70 6.61 1.74
C SER A 249 5.19 7.46 0.55
N ALA A 250 6.42 7.24 0.09
CA ALA A 250 7.00 7.96 -1.04
C ALA A 250 6.36 7.56 -2.38
N MET A 251 6.08 6.27 -2.56
CA MET A 251 5.34 5.77 -3.71
C MET A 251 3.89 6.26 -3.71
N LEU A 252 3.23 6.32 -2.54
CA LEU A 252 1.88 6.89 -2.43
C LEU A 252 1.85 8.34 -2.90
N LEU A 253 2.79 9.18 -2.43
CA LEU A 253 2.84 10.58 -2.84
C LEU A 253 3.15 10.75 -4.33
N ALA A 254 4.02 9.90 -4.89
CA ALA A 254 4.28 9.92 -6.33
C ALA A 254 3.07 9.44 -7.15
N TRP A 255 2.28 8.51 -6.61
CA TRP A 255 1.08 7.98 -7.27
C TRP A 255 -0.09 8.98 -7.25
N LEU A 256 -0.21 9.80 -6.21
CA LEU A 256 -1.23 10.86 -6.10
C LEU A 256 -1.03 12.05 -7.06
N ASP A 257 0.05 12.05 -7.84
CA ASP A 257 0.53 13.18 -8.65
C ASP A 257 -0.60 13.95 -9.38
N PRO A 258 -0.93 15.19 -8.94
CA PRO A 258 -1.98 15.99 -9.58
C PRO A 258 -1.59 16.47 -10.97
N PHE A 259 -0.31 16.39 -11.34
CA PHE A 259 0.21 16.81 -12.64
C PHE A 259 0.08 15.74 -13.71
N ALA A 260 -0.31 14.51 -13.36
CA ALA A 260 -0.37 13.38 -14.29
C ALA A 260 -1.19 13.68 -15.57
N ASN A 261 -2.37 14.30 -15.41
CA ASN A 261 -3.25 14.64 -16.53
C ASN A 261 -2.91 16.00 -17.18
N LEU A 262 -2.21 16.88 -16.47
CA LEU A 262 -1.92 18.24 -16.92
C LEU A 262 -0.61 18.30 -17.73
N VAL A 263 0.44 17.61 -17.24
CA VAL A 263 1.80 17.70 -17.76
C VAL A 263 2.48 16.31 -17.69
N PRO A 264 2.21 15.39 -18.63
CA PRO A 264 2.64 13.99 -18.53
C PRO A 264 4.16 13.78 -18.44
N TRP A 265 4.95 14.66 -19.10
CA TRP A 265 6.41 14.59 -19.04
C TRP A 265 6.93 14.91 -17.63
N LEU A 266 6.28 15.83 -16.90
CA LEU A 266 6.63 16.17 -15.53
C LEU A 266 6.29 15.01 -14.59
N SER A 267 5.14 14.36 -14.79
CA SER A 267 4.75 13.17 -14.04
C SER A 267 5.77 12.04 -14.14
N SER A 268 6.27 11.80 -15.35
CA SER A 268 7.36 10.83 -15.58
C SER A 268 8.61 11.19 -14.77
N ILE A 269 9.01 12.47 -14.76
CA ILE A 269 10.16 12.94 -13.97
C ILE A 269 9.92 12.76 -12.46
N ILE A 270 8.73 13.11 -11.95
CA ILE A 270 8.35 12.93 -10.54
C ILE A 270 8.48 11.46 -10.14
N GLY A 271 8.00 10.53 -10.98
CA GLY A 271 8.14 9.09 -10.76
C GLY A 271 9.59 8.65 -10.63
N TRP A 272 10.44 9.03 -11.59
CA TRP A 272 11.88 8.69 -11.56
C TRP A 272 12.61 9.31 -10.37
N LEU A 273 12.31 10.57 -10.03
CA LEU A 273 12.88 11.24 -8.87
C LEU A 273 12.46 10.57 -7.56
N SER A 274 11.23 10.08 -7.46
CA SER A 274 10.76 9.34 -6.30
C SER A 274 11.54 8.02 -6.12
N VAL A 275 11.70 7.23 -7.18
CA VAL A 275 12.48 5.98 -7.15
C VAL A 275 13.95 6.25 -6.80
N MET A 276 14.56 7.26 -7.42
CA MET A 276 15.93 7.67 -7.13
C MET A 276 16.07 8.16 -5.67
N GLY A 277 15.14 8.99 -5.22
CA GLY A 277 15.10 9.51 -3.85
C GLY A 277 15.01 8.40 -2.81
N VAL A 278 14.20 7.37 -3.05
CA VAL A 278 14.11 6.21 -2.15
C VAL A 278 15.40 5.38 -2.14
N THR A 279 16.05 5.24 -3.29
CA THR A 279 17.35 4.56 -3.39
C THR A 279 18.44 5.32 -2.63
N VAL A 280 18.50 6.64 -2.80
CA VAL A 280 19.42 7.52 -2.06
C VAL A 280 19.14 7.44 -0.57
N TYR A 281 17.88 7.57 -0.15
CA TYR A 281 17.46 7.44 1.25
C TYR A 281 17.95 6.12 1.86
N PHE A 282 17.83 5.00 1.13
CA PHE A 282 18.28 3.70 1.62
C PHE A 282 19.78 3.68 1.95
N VAL A 283 20.61 4.23 1.06
CA VAL A 283 22.06 4.33 1.26
C VAL A 283 22.39 5.17 2.50
N PHE A 284 21.76 6.34 2.65
CA PHE A 284 21.95 7.20 3.82
C PHE A 284 21.45 6.51 5.11
N ALA A 285 20.32 5.80 5.05
CA ALA A 285 19.76 5.11 6.20
C ALA A 285 20.69 3.98 6.67
N ILE A 286 21.25 3.19 5.74
CA ILE A 286 22.26 2.18 6.05
C ILE A 286 23.49 2.84 6.68
N ARG A 287 24.01 3.91 6.07
CA ARG A 287 25.18 4.63 6.56
C ARG A 287 24.98 5.10 8.01
N ASN A 288 23.82 5.72 8.30
CA ASN A 288 23.54 6.31 9.60
C ASN A 288 23.29 5.26 10.69
N VAL A 289 22.51 4.22 10.39
CA VAL A 289 22.12 3.18 11.37
C VAL A 289 23.29 2.26 11.65
N TYR A 290 23.94 1.76 10.60
CA TYR A 290 25.04 0.80 10.74
C TYR A 290 26.40 1.47 10.92
N LYS A 291 26.48 2.82 10.90
CA LYS A 291 27.75 3.59 10.96
C LYS A 291 28.78 3.06 9.95
N ALA A 292 28.33 2.76 8.74
CA ALA A 292 29.12 2.15 7.68
C ALA A 292 29.82 3.20 6.80
N SER A 293 30.93 2.83 6.15
CA SER A 293 31.55 3.69 5.13
C SER A 293 30.63 3.85 3.92
N TRP A 294 30.86 4.88 3.10
CA TRP A 294 30.06 5.14 1.90
C TRP A 294 30.05 3.94 0.96
N LEU A 295 31.23 3.40 0.65
CA LEU A 295 31.36 2.23 -0.22
C LEU A 295 30.61 1.02 0.33
N LYS A 296 30.76 0.71 1.63
CA LYS A 296 30.03 -0.40 2.24
C LYS A 296 28.52 -0.20 2.19
N SER A 297 28.05 1.03 2.40
CA SER A 297 26.61 1.35 2.37
C SER A 297 26.03 1.20 0.97
N ILE A 298 26.73 1.71 -0.05
CA ILE A 298 26.34 1.59 -1.46
C ILE A 298 26.34 0.12 -1.89
N LEU A 299 27.42 -0.62 -1.63
CA LEU A 299 27.50 -2.03 -1.98
C LEU A 299 26.42 -2.86 -1.27
N SER A 300 26.16 -2.59 0.01
CA SER A 300 25.09 -3.28 0.74
C SER A 300 23.71 -2.97 0.16
N ALA A 301 23.44 -1.69 -0.13
CA ALA A 301 22.18 -1.28 -0.76
C ALA A 301 22.00 -1.95 -2.13
N LEU A 302 23.04 -1.95 -2.97
CA LEU A 302 23.03 -2.58 -4.29
C LEU A 302 22.82 -4.10 -4.19
N SER A 303 23.54 -4.78 -3.30
CA SER A 303 23.39 -6.23 -3.08
C SER A 303 21.96 -6.58 -2.65
N ILE A 304 21.38 -5.82 -1.72
CA ILE A 304 20.00 -6.02 -1.29
C ILE A 304 19.03 -5.77 -2.44
N SER A 305 19.18 -4.68 -3.19
CA SER A 305 18.34 -4.35 -4.35
C SER A 305 18.39 -5.42 -5.44
N ILE A 306 19.57 -6.01 -5.70
CA ILE A 306 19.72 -7.12 -6.66
C ILE A 306 18.97 -8.36 -6.18
N VAL A 307 19.12 -8.74 -4.91
CA VAL A 307 18.39 -9.89 -4.34
C VAL A 307 16.88 -9.66 -4.42
N TYR A 308 16.43 -8.45 -4.09
CA TYR A 308 15.02 -8.05 -4.21
C TYR A 308 14.50 -8.17 -5.65
N LEU A 309 15.27 -7.70 -6.63
CA LEU A 309 14.92 -7.81 -8.03
C LEU A 309 14.84 -9.28 -8.48
N ILE A 310 15.78 -10.12 -8.06
CA ILE A 310 15.76 -11.55 -8.37
C ILE A 310 14.51 -12.21 -7.78
N VAL A 311 14.18 -11.95 -6.51
CA VAL A 311 13.00 -12.54 -5.88
C VAL A 311 11.71 -12.02 -6.53
N LEU A 312 11.66 -10.74 -6.92
CA LEU A 312 10.53 -10.17 -7.65
C LEU A 312 10.33 -10.86 -9.01
N ILE A 313 11.40 -11.02 -9.79
CA ILE A 313 11.36 -11.72 -11.09
C ILE A 313 10.94 -13.19 -10.89
N ALA A 314 11.50 -13.87 -9.89
CA ALA A 314 11.16 -15.26 -9.61
C ALA A 314 9.68 -15.43 -9.25
N VAL A 315 9.12 -14.53 -8.42
CA VAL A 315 7.69 -14.55 -8.09
C VAL A 315 6.83 -14.22 -9.31
N PHE A 316 7.25 -13.25 -10.13
CA PHE A 316 6.55 -12.94 -11.37
C PHE A 316 6.49 -14.15 -12.31
N VAL A 317 7.63 -14.80 -12.56
CA VAL A 317 7.71 -16.02 -13.41
C VAL A 317 6.93 -17.18 -12.81
N ALA A 318 7.03 -17.41 -11.50
CA ALA A 318 6.27 -18.46 -10.83
C ALA A 318 4.76 -18.20 -10.93
N SER A 319 4.34 -16.94 -10.83
CA SER A 319 2.94 -16.56 -11.00
C SER A 319 2.46 -16.82 -12.43
N THR A 320 3.21 -16.38 -13.46
CA THR A 320 2.80 -16.61 -14.85
C THR A 320 2.78 -18.10 -15.22
N TYR A 321 3.69 -18.90 -14.66
CA TYR A 321 3.69 -20.34 -14.83
C TYR A 321 2.48 -21.01 -14.17
N TYR A 322 2.19 -20.68 -12.90
CA TYR A 322 1.02 -21.18 -12.19
C TYR A 322 -0.29 -20.84 -12.93
N PHE A 323 -0.40 -19.63 -13.49
CA PHE A 323 -1.58 -19.23 -14.27
C PHE A 323 -1.62 -19.81 -15.69
N ALA A 324 -0.51 -20.32 -16.22
CA ALA A 324 -0.53 -21.01 -17.51
C ALA A 324 -1.07 -22.45 -17.40
N GLU A 325 -0.96 -23.06 -16.21
CA GLU A 325 -1.41 -24.42 -15.93
C GLU A 325 -2.87 -24.52 -15.46
N THR A 326 -3.44 -23.44 -14.89
CA THR A 326 -4.85 -23.37 -14.45
C THR A 326 -5.79 -22.96 -15.57
#